data_AF-A0A7K1C271-F1
#
_entry.id   AF-A0A7K1C271-F1
#
_cell.length_a   1.000
_cell.length_b   1.000
_cell.length_c   1.000
_cell.angle_alpha   90.00
_cell.angle_beta   90.00
_cell.angle_gamma   90.00
#
_symmetry.space_group_name_H-M   'P 1'
#
loop_
_entity.id
_entity.type
_entity.pdbx_description
1 polymer ?
#
loop_
_entity_poly.entity_id
_entity_poly.type
_entity_poly.pdbx_seq_one_letter_code
_entity_poly.pdbx_strand_id
1 'polypeptide(L)'
;MSDIKIPDNLKPVDGRFGCGPSKIRPEALAALSNSGSSILGTSHRQKPVKNVVNRVRTGLSSLFNLPEGYEVILGNGGSTAFWDIAT
;
A
#
# COMPACT_ATOMS: atom_id res chain seq x y z
N MET A 1 36.73 0.07 -19.21
CA MET A 1 35.57 -0.60 -19.83
C MET A 1 34.73 0.47 -20.50
N SER A 2 34.33 0.26 -21.75
CA SER A 2 33.33 1.10 -22.41
C SER A 2 31.96 0.85 -21.78
N ASP A 3 31.27 1.93 -21.43
CA ASP A 3 29.95 1.90 -20.80
C ASP A 3 28.87 1.48 -21.83
N ILE A 4 27.98 0.56 -21.48
CA ILE A 4 26.87 0.14 -22.34
C ILE A 4 25.67 1.05 -22.04
N LYS A 5 25.37 1.97 -22.95
CA LYS A 5 24.23 2.89 -22.81
C LYS A 5 23.01 2.37 -23.57
N ILE A 6 21.93 2.07 -22.84
CA ILE A 6 20.62 1.76 -23.44
C ILE A 6 20.06 3.05 -24.08
N PRO A 7 19.64 3.03 -25.36
CA PRO A 7 18.97 4.16 -26.02
C PRO A 7 17.76 4.65 -25.22
N ASP A 8 17.61 5.96 -25.07
CA ASP A 8 16.59 6.54 -24.18
C ASP A 8 15.15 6.19 -24.59
N ASN A 9 14.90 6.04 -25.89
CA ASN A 9 13.61 5.62 -26.44
C ASN A 9 13.25 4.15 -26.18
N LEU A 10 14.20 3.34 -25.70
CA LEU A 10 13.98 1.94 -25.31
C LEU A 10 13.86 1.76 -23.80
N LYS A 11 14.10 2.80 -23.01
CA LYS A 11 13.97 2.73 -21.55
C LYS A 11 12.50 2.65 -21.15
N PRO A 12 12.17 1.89 -20.10
CA PRO A 12 10.83 1.94 -19.53
C PRO A 12 10.58 3.32 -18.92
N VAL A 13 9.31 3.72 -18.88
CA VAL A 13 8.88 4.96 -18.21
C VAL A 13 9.26 4.96 -16.71
N ASP A 14 9.36 3.77 -16.11
CA ASP A 14 9.74 3.60 -14.71
C ASP A 14 10.64 2.38 -14.56
N GLY A 15 11.80 2.54 -13.92
CA GLY A 15 12.79 1.48 -13.76
C GLY A 15 12.59 0.58 -12.54
N ARG A 16 11.50 0.73 -11.77
CA ARG A 16 11.29 -0.02 -10.52
C ARG A 16 10.66 -1.40 -10.77
N PHE A 17 11.51 -2.40 -11.00
CA PHE A 17 11.11 -3.81 -11.23
C PHE A 17 11.26 -4.75 -10.01
N GLY A 18 11.43 -4.19 -8.80
CA GLY A 18 11.59 -4.99 -7.58
C GLY A 18 10.35 -5.84 -7.24
N CYS A 19 10.58 -7.02 -6.66
CA CYS A 19 9.53 -7.96 -6.23
C CYS A 19 9.02 -7.72 -4.80
N GLY A 20 9.47 -6.65 -4.13
CA GLY A 20 9.15 -6.34 -2.74
C GLY A 20 10.34 -5.72 -2.00
N PRO A 21 10.32 -4.40 -1.71
CA PRO A 21 9.36 -3.40 -2.17
C PRO A 21 9.31 -3.26 -3.70
N SER A 22 8.18 -2.77 -4.22
CA SER A 22 7.91 -2.65 -5.67
C SER A 22 7.44 -1.23 -6.04
N LYS A 23 7.17 -0.99 -7.33
CA LYS A 23 6.75 0.31 -7.86
C LYS A 23 5.46 0.82 -7.20
N ILE A 24 5.52 2.01 -6.58
CA ILE A 24 4.35 2.80 -6.17
C ILE A 24 4.07 3.86 -7.23
N ARG A 25 2.83 3.93 -7.71
CA ARG A 25 2.41 4.91 -8.72
C ARG A 25 2.49 6.36 -8.17
N PRO A 26 2.94 7.36 -8.94
CA PRO A 26 3.10 8.74 -8.46
C PRO A 26 1.85 9.35 -7.83
N GLU A 27 0.67 9.09 -8.37
CA GLU A 27 -0.61 9.59 -7.89
C GLU A 27 -0.97 9.08 -6.49
N ALA A 28 -0.50 7.88 -6.10
CA ALA A 28 -0.71 7.38 -4.74
C ALA A 28 0.14 8.16 -3.72
N LEU A 29 1.36 8.54 -4.10
CA LEU A 29 2.22 9.40 -3.28
C LEU A 29 1.67 10.82 -3.20
N ALA A 30 1.15 11.36 -4.31
CA ALA A 30 0.50 12.67 -4.34
C ALA A 30 -0.74 12.70 -3.44
N ALA A 31 -1.58 11.65 -3.46
CA ALA A 31 -2.74 11.53 -2.58
C ALA A 31 -2.34 11.51 -1.09
N LEU A 32 -1.24 10.85 -0.74
CA LEU A 32 -0.70 10.86 0.62
C LEU A 32 -0.26 12.26 1.04
N SER A 33 0.45 13.00 0.17
CA SER A 33 0.86 14.38 0.44
C SER A 33 -0.35 15.31 0.63
N ASN A 34 -1.33 15.23 -0.27
CA ASN A 34 -2.52 16.09 -0.27
C ASN A 34 -3.44 15.88 0.94
N SER A 35 -3.55 14.64 1.43
CA SER A 35 -4.37 14.29 2.60
C SER A 35 -3.58 14.24 3.91
N GLY A 36 -2.24 14.33 3.82
CA GLY A 36 -1.31 13.98 4.89
C GLY A 36 -1.44 14.85 6.14
N SER A 37 -1.63 16.16 5.99
CA SER A 37 -1.73 17.09 7.13
C SER A 37 -2.93 16.80 8.05
N SER A 38 -3.97 16.15 7.53
CA SER A 38 -5.19 15.85 8.29
C SER A 38 -5.15 14.50 9.02
N ILE A 39 -4.21 13.62 8.68
CA ILE A 39 -4.15 12.23 9.15
C ILE A 39 -2.78 11.92 9.77
N LEU A 40 -1.69 12.25 9.09
CA LEU A 40 -0.33 11.98 9.53
C LEU A 40 -0.01 12.80 10.79
N GLY A 41 0.65 12.16 11.76
CA GLY A 41 0.95 12.77 13.07
C GLY A 41 -0.25 12.85 14.03
N THR A 42 -1.44 12.41 13.63
CA THR A 42 -2.61 12.36 14.51
C THR A 42 -2.75 10.99 15.19
N SER A 43 -3.55 10.91 16.26
CA SER A 43 -3.75 9.66 17.00
C SER A 43 -4.56 8.63 16.19
N HIS A 44 -4.08 7.39 16.14
CA HIS A 44 -4.77 6.26 15.50
C HIS A 44 -6.12 5.90 16.15
N ARG A 45 -6.37 6.37 17.38
CA ARG A 45 -7.64 6.16 18.08
C ARG A 45 -8.73 7.15 17.66
N GLN A 46 -8.35 8.21 16.94
CA GLN A 46 -9.24 9.28 16.52
C GLN A 46 -9.93 8.97 15.19
N LYS A 47 -11.05 9.67 14.95
CA LYS A 47 -11.91 9.49 13.78
C LYS A 47 -11.16 9.55 12.43
N PRO A 48 -10.22 10.49 12.18
CA PRO A 48 -9.52 10.57 10.90
C PRO A 48 -8.79 9.28 10.52
N VAL A 49 -8.01 8.70 11.44
CA VAL A 49 -7.26 7.46 11.19
C VAL A 49 -8.20 6.24 11.15
N LYS A 50 -9.21 6.18 12.03
CA LYS A 50 -10.23 5.11 11.99
C LYS A 50 -10.96 5.06 10.66
N ASN A 51 -11.24 6.21 10.04
CA ASN A 51 -11.86 6.28 8.72
C ASN A 51 -10.95 5.70 7.62
N VAL A 52 -9.62 5.91 7.72
CA VAL A 52 -8.66 5.29 6.79
C VAL A 52 -8.70 3.77 6.92
N VAL A 53 -8.65 3.25 8.16
CA VAL A 53 -8.76 1.79 8.42
C VAL A 53 -10.08 1.23 7.88
N ASN A 54 -11.20 1.91 8.15
CA ASN A 54 -12.51 1.50 7.62
C ASN A 54 -12.52 1.46 6.08
N ARG A 55 -11.93 2.45 5.42
CA ARG A 55 -11.82 2.49 3.95
C ARG A 55 -10.97 1.35 3.40
N VAL A 56 -9.90 0.96 4.10
CA VAL A 56 -9.10 -0.24 3.73
C VAL A 56 -9.95 -1.50 3.85
N ARG A 57 -10.62 -1.72 4.99
CA ARG A 57 -11.46 -2.91 5.22
C ARG A 57 -12.57 -3.01 4.16
N THR A 58 -13.37 -1.95 3.99
CA THR A 58 -14.48 -1.92 3.02
C THR A 58 -14.00 -2.00 1.57
N GLY A 59 -12.88 -1.35 1.24
CA GLY A 59 -12.28 -1.43 -0.09
C GLY A 59 -11.82 -2.84 -0.45
N LEU A 60 -11.19 -3.55 0.49
CA LEU A 60 -10.79 -4.95 0.29
C LEU A 60 -12.00 -5.90 0.25
N SER A 61 -13.01 -5.66 1.12
CA SER A 61 -14.33 -6.32 1.06
C SER A 61 -14.93 -6.26 -0.33
N SER A 62 -14.95 -5.07 -0.93
CA SER A 62 -15.50 -4.86 -2.27
C SER A 62 -14.60 -5.44 -3.37
N LEU A 63 -13.29 -5.18 -3.31
CA LEU A 63 -12.33 -5.61 -4.35
C LEU A 63 -12.31 -7.13 -4.52
N PHE A 64 -12.39 -7.87 -3.41
CA PHE A 64 -12.39 -9.32 -3.43
C PHE A 64 -13.78 -9.96 -3.41
N ASN A 65 -14.85 -9.15 -3.41
CA ASN A 65 -16.24 -9.61 -3.34
C ASN A 65 -16.45 -10.66 -2.22
N LEU A 66 -16.06 -10.29 -1.00
CA LEU A 66 -16.01 -11.23 0.12
C LEU A 66 -17.40 -11.83 0.44
N PRO A 67 -17.49 -13.13 0.74
CA PRO A 67 -18.75 -13.76 1.14
C PRO A 67 -19.31 -13.21 2.45
N GLU A 68 -20.59 -13.47 2.70
CA GLU A 68 -21.22 -13.17 3.98
C GLU A 68 -20.47 -13.84 5.15
N GLY A 69 -20.31 -13.10 6.25
CA GLY A 69 -19.60 -13.57 7.45
C GLY A 69 -18.07 -13.46 7.38
N TYR A 70 -17.48 -13.11 6.25
CA TYR A 70 -16.03 -12.91 6.16
C TYR A 70 -15.62 -11.51 6.61
N GLU A 71 -14.48 -11.43 7.30
CA GLU A 71 -13.92 -10.17 7.78
C GLU A 71 -12.52 -9.90 7.26
N VAL A 72 -12.22 -8.62 7.02
CA VAL A 72 -10.86 -8.13 6.78
C VAL A 72 -10.24 -7.77 8.14
N ILE A 73 -9.18 -8.47 8.53
CA ILE A 73 -8.40 -8.21 9.75
C ILE A 73 -7.04 -7.65 9.35
N LEU A 74 -6.52 -6.68 10.11
CA LEU A 74 -5.20 -6.08 9.89
C LEU A 74 -4.48 -5.85 11.21
N GLY A 75 -3.15 -6.03 11.18
CA GLY A 75 -2.25 -5.83 12.31
C GLY A 75 -0.83 -5.50 11.81
N ASN A 76 0.03 -5.06 12.73
CA ASN A 76 1.43 -4.76 12.39
C ASN A 76 2.25 -6.05 12.18
N GLY A 77 3.34 -5.93 11.40
CA GLY A 77 4.30 -7.01 11.15
C GLY A 77 4.41 -7.34 9.67
N GLY A 78 3.38 -7.97 9.11
CA GLY A 78 3.38 -8.47 7.73
C GLY A 78 3.12 -9.98 7.69
N SER A 79 3.30 -10.60 6.52
CA SER A 79 3.00 -12.02 6.32
C SER A 79 3.82 -12.94 7.22
N THR A 80 5.07 -12.59 7.52
CA THR A 80 5.94 -13.39 8.41
C THR A 80 5.39 -13.44 9.83
N ALA A 81 4.95 -12.30 10.39
CA ALA A 81 4.37 -12.28 11.73
C ALA A 81 3.03 -13.00 11.80
N PHE A 82 2.27 -13.04 10.70
CA PHE A 82 1.00 -13.76 10.65
C PHE A 82 1.17 -15.28 10.81
N TRP A 83 2.31 -15.85 10.39
CA TRP A 83 2.58 -17.28 10.59
C TRP A 83 2.54 -17.68 12.06
N ASP A 84 3.07 -16.84 12.96
CA ASP A 84 3.03 -17.11 14.40
C ASP A 84 1.64 -16.87 15.01
N ILE A 85 0.83 -15.98 14.42
CA ILE A 85 -0.51 -15.63 14.93
C ILE A 85 -1.57 -16.68 14.55
N ALA A 86 -1.39 -17.34 13.41
CA ALA A 86 -2.39 -18.25 12.83
C ALA A 86 -2.27 -19.71 13.27
N THR A 87 -1.30 -20.03 14.14
CA THR A 87 -1.10 -21.33 14.79
C THR A 87 -1.68 -21.34 16.20
#